data_AF-A0A0D0D2Y3-F1
#
_entry.id   AF-A0A0D0D2Y3-F1
#
_cell.length_a   1.000
_cell.length_b   1.000
_cell.length_c   1.000
_cell.angle_alpha   90.00
_cell.angle_beta   90.00
_cell.angle_gamma   90.00
#
_symmetry.space_group_name_H-M   'P 1'
#
loop_
_entity.id
_entity.type
_entity.pdbx_description
1 polymer ?
#
loop_
_entity_poly.entity_id
_entity_poly.type
_entity_poly.pdbx_seq_one_letter_code
_entity_poly.pdbx_strand_id
1 'polypeptide(L)'
;APSMADIWLSLMSSPSAEHGHSGSISWLAAGISIEDAQDLVREAVCQLPTDPTAKQKADVMAKQLALQSKVQKHQDEADSFMDGLDILEHCRPLEPVDDIRLLPSHDYGIEPLDGEDQDQEDEYIDGEHVEEVVPPEDVCIWMPSKLKLGRGKAVGLGYLVEEGLQLCQGQANDSLARLRAGLGNLAILYRQNL
;
A
#
# COMPACT_ATOMS: atom_id res chain seq x y z
N ALA A 1 -16.11 -17.83 7.50
CA ALA A 1 -15.88 -16.46 8.00
C ALA A 1 -16.42 -15.50 6.95
N PRO A 2 -16.99 -14.35 7.32
CA PRO A 2 -17.58 -13.43 6.35
C PRO A 2 -16.50 -12.87 5.41
N SER A 3 -16.83 -12.75 4.13
CA SER A 3 -15.98 -12.09 3.13
C SER A 3 -15.97 -10.58 3.32
N MET A 4 -15.05 -9.87 2.66
CA MET A 4 -15.08 -8.41 2.62
C MET A 4 -16.40 -7.89 2.06
N ALA A 5 -16.96 -8.57 1.04
CA ALA A 5 -18.24 -8.20 0.44
C ALA A 5 -19.42 -8.37 1.43
N ASP A 6 -19.43 -9.46 2.21
CA ASP A 6 -20.47 -9.68 3.22
C ASP A 6 -20.42 -8.59 4.30
N ILE A 7 -19.22 -8.23 4.75
CA ILE A 7 -19.01 -7.18 5.74
C ILE A 7 -19.43 -5.82 5.18
N TRP A 8 -19.02 -5.50 3.95
CA TRP A 8 -19.39 -4.26 3.28
C TRP A 8 -20.91 -4.11 3.18
N LEU A 9 -21.63 -5.16 2.75
CA LEU A 9 -23.09 -5.16 2.69
C LEU A 9 -23.71 -4.99 4.08
N SER A 10 -23.17 -5.65 5.10
CA SER A 10 -23.65 -5.54 6.47
C SER A 10 -23.48 -4.12 7.02
N LEU A 11 -22.32 -3.50 6.79
CA LEU A 11 -22.03 -2.13 7.23
C LEU A 11 -22.94 -1.12 6.53
N MET A 12 -23.18 -1.28 5.22
CA MET A 12 -24.08 -0.40 4.47
C MET A 12 -25.57 -0.60 4.80
N SER A 13 -25.95 -1.80 5.22
CA SER A 13 -27.35 -2.11 5.60
C SER A 13 -27.67 -1.74 7.05
N SER A 14 -26.66 -1.46 7.85
CA SER A 14 -26.84 -1.08 9.25
C SER A 14 -27.36 0.36 9.31
N PRO A 15 -28.51 0.63 9.94
CA PRO A 15 -28.96 1.98 10.22
C PRO A 15 -28.07 2.53 11.33
N SER A 16 -26.85 2.93 11.01
CA SER A 16 -25.98 3.65 11.94
C SER A 16 -26.61 5.02 12.17
N ALA A 17 -27.46 5.07 13.20
CA ALA A 17 -28.04 6.29 13.71
C ALA A 17 -26.91 7.27 14.06
N GLU A 18 -27.16 8.54 13.81
CA GLU A 18 -26.40 9.74 14.21
C GLU A 18 -25.40 10.33 13.21
N HIS A 19 -24.93 9.61 12.18
CA HIS A 19 -23.96 10.22 11.25
C HIS A 19 -24.11 9.70 9.81
N GLY A 20 -24.19 10.61 8.83
CA GLY A 20 -24.45 10.34 7.41
C GLY A 20 -23.33 9.59 6.67
N HIS A 21 -22.97 8.40 7.13
CA HIS A 21 -21.68 7.73 6.90
C HIS A 21 -21.58 6.79 5.69
N SER A 22 -22.55 6.75 4.77
CA SER A 22 -22.47 5.84 3.60
C SER A 22 -21.23 6.06 2.72
N GLY A 23 -20.62 7.25 2.75
CA GLY A 23 -19.39 7.54 2.01
C GLY A 23 -18.14 6.93 2.66
N SER A 24 -18.11 6.79 3.98
CA SER A 24 -16.93 6.34 4.73
C SER A 24 -16.53 4.90 4.41
N ILE A 25 -17.50 3.98 4.36
CA ILE A 25 -17.27 2.58 4.01
C ILE A 25 -16.69 2.46 2.59
N SER A 26 -17.24 3.23 1.64
CA SER A 26 -16.77 3.24 0.25
C SER A 26 -15.34 3.79 0.15
N TRP A 27 -15.06 4.87 0.87
CA TRP A 27 -13.75 5.50 0.95
C TRP A 27 -12.71 4.57 1.60
N LEU A 28 -13.05 3.89 2.71
CA LEU A 28 -12.20 2.90 3.36
C LEU A 28 -11.89 1.71 2.45
N ALA A 29 -12.91 1.18 1.76
CA ALA A 29 -12.73 0.09 0.80
C ALA A 29 -11.86 0.52 -0.39
N ALA A 30 -11.98 1.78 -0.85
CA ALA A 30 -11.11 2.34 -1.87
C ALA A 30 -9.65 2.43 -1.38
N GLY A 31 -9.42 2.89 -0.15
CA GLY A 31 -8.11 2.93 0.48
C GLY A 31 -7.45 1.55 0.58
N ILE A 32 -8.18 0.53 1.03
CA ILE A 32 -7.70 -0.87 1.04
C ILE A 32 -7.33 -1.33 -0.38
N SER A 33 -8.17 -1.03 -1.37
CA SER A 33 -7.88 -1.37 -2.77
C SER A 33 -6.68 -0.62 -3.34
N ILE A 34 -6.37 0.57 -2.82
CA ILE A 34 -5.17 1.32 -3.20
C ILE A 34 -3.94 0.64 -2.61
N GLU A 35 -3.93 0.28 -1.32
CA GLU A 35 -2.83 -0.47 -0.71
C GLU A 35 -2.54 -1.77 -1.48
N ASP A 36 -3.57 -2.55 -1.84
CA ASP A 36 -3.43 -3.74 -2.70
C ASP A 36 -2.83 -3.41 -4.08
N ALA A 37 -3.21 -2.27 -4.67
CA ALA A 37 -2.69 -1.84 -5.97
C ALA A 37 -1.24 -1.33 -5.88
N GLN A 38 -0.85 -0.70 -4.78
CA GLN A 38 0.52 -0.30 -4.50
C GLN A 38 1.43 -1.52 -4.45
N ASP A 39 1.01 -2.59 -3.76
CA ASP A 39 1.77 -3.85 -3.71
C ASP A 39 1.95 -4.50 -5.08
N LEU A 40 0.89 -4.52 -5.90
CA LEU A 40 0.94 -5.05 -7.28
C LEU A 40 1.85 -4.23 -8.20
N VAL A 41 1.87 -2.89 -8.04
CA VAL A 41 2.78 -2.03 -8.82
C VAL A 41 4.22 -2.25 -8.37
N ARG A 42 4.47 -2.32 -7.05
CA ARG A 42 5.80 -2.59 -6.49
C ARG A 42 6.34 -3.93 -6.99
N GLU A 43 5.51 -4.97 -6.98
CA GLU A 43 5.85 -6.27 -7.57
C GLU A 43 6.19 -6.12 -9.07
N ALA A 44 5.36 -5.43 -9.85
CA ALA A 44 5.60 -5.25 -11.28
C ALA A 44 6.91 -4.51 -11.58
N VAL A 45 7.27 -3.52 -10.75
CA VAL A 45 8.55 -2.80 -10.82
C VAL A 45 9.71 -3.74 -10.48
N CYS A 46 9.61 -4.50 -9.38
CA CYS A 46 10.65 -5.46 -8.97
C CYS A 46 10.88 -6.59 -9.99
N GLN A 47 9.86 -6.97 -10.76
CA GLN A 47 9.95 -8.01 -11.79
C GLN A 47 10.47 -7.51 -13.15
N LEU A 48 10.77 -6.21 -13.28
CA LEU A 48 11.40 -5.71 -14.50
C LEU A 48 12.83 -6.28 -14.63
N PRO A 49 13.24 -6.75 -15.82
CA PRO A 49 14.63 -7.12 -16.06
C PRO A 49 15.53 -5.88 -16.04
N THR A 50 16.84 -6.08 -15.87
CA THR A 50 17.86 -5.01 -15.86
C THR A 50 17.77 -4.09 -17.08
N ASP A 51 17.45 -4.64 -18.26
CA ASP A 51 17.19 -3.90 -19.49
C ASP A 51 15.75 -4.11 -19.97
N PRO A 52 14.76 -3.39 -19.40
CA PRO A 52 13.37 -3.57 -19.75
C PRO A 52 13.06 -2.96 -21.12
N THR A 53 12.32 -3.72 -21.92
CA THR A 53 11.82 -3.26 -23.22
C THR A 53 10.89 -2.06 -23.05
N ALA A 54 10.76 -1.24 -24.10
CA ALA A 54 9.83 -0.11 -24.10
C ALA A 54 8.38 -0.53 -23.75
N LYS A 55 7.97 -1.75 -24.15
CA LYS A 55 6.66 -2.30 -23.82
C LYS A 55 6.51 -2.61 -22.33
N GLN A 56 7.53 -3.19 -21.70
CA GLN A 56 7.50 -3.48 -20.26
C GLN A 56 7.49 -2.19 -19.44
N LYS A 57 8.30 -1.19 -19.84
CA LYS A 57 8.28 0.14 -19.23
C LYS A 57 6.92 0.80 -19.35
N ALA A 58 6.30 0.75 -20.53
CA ALA A 58 4.98 1.32 -20.77
C ALA A 58 3.88 0.65 -19.93
N ASP A 59 3.95 -0.67 -19.72
CA ASP A 59 2.98 -1.39 -18.86
C ASP A 59 3.07 -0.93 -17.39
N VAL A 60 4.28 -0.83 -16.86
CA VAL A 60 4.50 -0.32 -15.49
C VAL A 60 4.05 1.12 -15.35
N MET A 61 4.40 1.99 -16.30
CA MET A 61 3.95 3.39 -16.32
C MET A 61 2.41 3.50 -16.37
N ALA A 62 1.74 2.64 -17.15
CA ALA A 62 0.28 2.63 -17.21
C ALA A 62 -0.34 2.25 -15.86
N LYS A 63 0.24 1.27 -15.16
CA LYS A 63 -0.21 0.88 -13.81
C LYS A 63 0.05 1.99 -12.78
N GLN A 64 1.22 2.63 -12.82
CA GLN A 64 1.56 3.77 -11.97
C GLN A 64 0.59 4.95 -12.18
N LEU A 65 0.27 5.29 -13.43
CA LEU A 65 -0.67 6.38 -13.73
C LEU A 65 -2.09 6.07 -13.22
N ALA A 66 -2.55 4.83 -13.41
CA ALA A 66 -3.84 4.39 -12.90
C ALA A 66 -3.89 4.42 -11.36
N LEU A 67 -2.80 4.03 -10.70
CA LEU A 67 -2.65 4.10 -9.26
C LEU A 67 -2.65 5.54 -8.76
N GLN A 68 -1.88 6.42 -9.40
CA GLN A 68 -1.79 7.84 -9.05
C GLN A 68 -3.16 8.52 -9.07
N SER A 69 -3.98 8.24 -10.10
CA SER A 69 -5.35 8.78 -10.16
C SER A 69 -6.23 8.32 -9.00
N LYS A 70 -6.07 7.08 -8.53
CA LYS A 70 -6.81 6.56 -7.36
C LYS A 70 -6.32 7.20 -6.07
N VAL A 71 -5.00 7.32 -5.90
CA VAL A 71 -4.35 7.96 -4.75
C VAL A 71 -4.82 9.40 -4.60
N GLN A 72 -4.76 10.18 -5.69
CA GLN A 72 -5.19 11.58 -5.67
C GLN A 72 -6.66 11.71 -5.25
N LYS A 73 -7.54 10.94 -5.91
CA LYS A 73 -8.97 10.94 -5.58
C LYS A 73 -9.22 10.59 -4.10
N HIS A 74 -8.52 9.59 -3.58
CA HIS A 74 -8.67 9.14 -2.19
C HIS A 74 -8.22 10.21 -1.19
N GLN A 75 -7.13 10.92 -1.50
CA GLN A 75 -6.63 12.04 -0.70
C GLN A 75 -7.60 13.23 -0.74
N ASP A 76 -8.13 13.58 -1.92
CA ASP A 76 -9.11 14.67 -2.07
C ASP A 76 -10.39 14.38 -1.25
N GLU A 77 -10.82 13.12 -1.16
CA GLU A 77 -11.97 12.70 -0.36
C GLU A 77 -11.67 12.63 1.14
N ALA A 78 -10.39 12.47 1.54
CA ALA A 78 -9.99 12.34 2.94
C ALA A 78 -10.39 13.57 3.76
N ASP A 79 -10.22 14.77 3.22
CA ASP A 79 -10.55 16.03 3.92
C ASP A 79 -12.00 16.08 4.41
N SER A 80 -12.93 15.46 3.67
CA SER A 80 -14.34 15.41 4.05
C SER A 80 -14.62 14.57 5.31
N PHE A 81 -13.72 13.64 5.64
CA PHE A 81 -13.82 12.78 6.82
C PHE A 81 -12.93 13.26 7.98
N MET A 82 -11.85 13.99 7.66
CA MET A 82 -10.88 14.44 8.64
C MET A 82 -11.28 15.75 9.35
N ASP A 83 -12.28 16.50 8.85
CA ASP A 83 -12.76 17.77 9.42
C ASP A 83 -11.62 18.76 9.77
N GLY A 84 -10.57 18.80 8.93
CA GLY A 84 -9.40 19.65 9.13
C GLY A 84 -8.45 19.23 10.26
N LEU A 85 -8.58 18.01 10.80
CA LEU A 85 -7.61 17.45 11.75
C LEU A 85 -6.23 17.30 11.10
N ASP A 86 -5.19 17.75 11.80
CA ASP A 86 -3.80 17.48 11.43
C ASP A 86 -3.42 16.05 11.85
N ILE A 87 -3.78 15.09 11.00
CA ILE A 87 -3.63 13.67 11.33
C ILE A 87 -2.16 13.22 11.33
N LEU A 88 -1.26 13.98 10.69
CA LEU A 88 0.17 13.69 10.69
C LEU A 88 0.75 13.67 12.11
N GLU A 89 0.26 14.50 13.04
CA GLU A 89 0.68 14.49 14.44
C GLU A 89 0.27 13.18 15.16
N HIS A 90 -0.77 12.51 14.67
CA HIS A 90 -1.44 11.37 15.30
C HIS A 90 -1.10 10.03 14.65
N CYS A 91 -0.46 10.05 13.49
CA CYS A 91 0.07 8.88 12.82
C CYS A 91 1.29 8.30 13.54
N ARG A 92 1.50 7.00 13.38
CA ARG A 92 2.80 6.38 13.73
C ARG A 92 3.87 6.93 12.77
N PRO A 93 5.13 7.10 13.22
CA PRO A 93 6.24 7.38 12.31
C PRO A 93 6.24 6.35 11.18
N LEU A 94 6.38 6.83 9.95
CA LEU A 94 6.57 5.99 8.77
C LEU A 94 8.00 5.46 8.81
N GLU A 95 8.28 4.51 9.70
CA GLU A 95 9.49 3.70 9.54
C GLU A 95 9.25 2.81 8.32
N PRO A 96 10.18 2.76 7.34
CA PRO A 96 10.05 1.88 6.19
C PRO A 96 10.07 0.45 6.71
N VAL A 97 8.90 -0.17 6.76
CA VAL A 97 8.74 -1.59 7.04
C VAL A 97 9.10 -2.30 5.75
N ASP A 98 10.27 -2.94 5.76
CA ASP A 98 10.76 -3.83 4.71
C ASP A 98 10.96 -3.15 3.34
N ASP A 99 12.00 -2.32 3.23
CA ASP A 99 12.52 -1.93 1.92
C ASP A 99 13.11 -3.18 1.23
N ILE A 100 12.33 -3.78 0.33
CA ILE A 100 12.70 -4.95 -0.48
C ILE A 100 13.98 -4.66 -1.30
N ARG A 101 14.31 -3.38 -1.54
CA ARG A 101 15.55 -2.97 -2.22
C ARG A 101 16.80 -3.16 -1.36
N LEU A 102 16.64 -3.35 -0.05
CA LEU A 102 17.71 -3.70 0.89
C LEU A 102 17.95 -5.22 0.98
N LEU A 103 17.14 -6.04 0.31
CA LEU A 103 17.49 -7.45 0.15
C LEU A 103 18.72 -7.52 -0.76
N PRO A 104 19.84 -8.12 -0.31
CA PRO A 104 21.00 -8.29 -1.16
C PRO A 104 20.55 -9.09 -2.38
N SER A 105 20.59 -8.45 -3.55
CA SER A 105 20.51 -9.15 -4.83
C SER A 105 21.54 -10.26 -4.75
N HIS A 106 21.09 -11.51 -4.73
CA HIS A 106 21.96 -12.68 -4.70
C HIS A 106 22.66 -12.80 -6.06
N ASP A 107 23.65 -11.94 -6.29
CA ASP A 107 24.64 -12.10 -7.35
C ASP A 107 26.01 -12.10 -6.67
N TYR A 108 26.44 -13.29 -6.25
CA TYR A 108 27.80 -13.51 -5.76
C TYR A 108 28.74 -13.55 -6.96
N GLY A 109 29.14 -12.36 -7.43
CA GLY A 109 30.27 -12.14 -8.32
C GLY A 109 31.48 -11.68 -7.53
N ILE A 110 32.57 -12.43 -7.61
CA ILE A 110 33.80 -12.31 -6.82
C ILE A 110 34.59 -11.01 -7.12
N GLU A 111 34.97 -10.26 -6.07
CA GLU A 111 36.00 -9.19 -6.00
C GLU A 111 37.42 -9.70 -6.40
N PRO A 112 38.50 -8.88 -6.56
CA PRO A 112 38.70 -7.46 -6.22
C PRO A 112 39.48 -6.68 -7.30
N LEU A 113 39.78 -5.38 -7.09
CA LEU A 113 41.17 -4.85 -7.06
C LEU A 113 41.26 -3.31 -7.11
N ASP A 114 41.99 -2.79 -6.13
CA ASP A 114 42.99 -1.70 -6.16
C ASP A 114 42.63 -0.30 -6.71
N GLY A 115 43.00 0.71 -5.91
CA GLY A 115 43.72 1.87 -6.45
C GLY A 115 43.19 3.26 -6.09
N GLU A 116 43.70 3.75 -4.95
CA GLU A 116 44.15 5.14 -4.72
C GLU A 116 43.16 6.21 -4.24
N ASP A 117 43.52 6.74 -3.07
CA ASP A 117 43.08 7.99 -2.45
C ASP A 117 43.22 9.15 -3.43
N GLN A 118 42.12 9.87 -3.69
CA GLN A 118 42.19 11.25 -4.17
C GLN A 118 41.24 12.11 -3.35
N ASP A 119 41.86 12.91 -2.49
CA ASP A 119 41.27 14.04 -1.80
C ASP A 119 40.73 15.03 -2.85
N GLN A 120 39.43 14.97 -3.12
CA GLN A 120 38.71 16.02 -3.83
C GLN A 120 37.83 16.69 -2.78
N GLU A 121 38.23 17.90 -2.38
CA GLU A 121 37.41 18.79 -1.57
C GLU A 121 36.16 19.12 -2.40
N ASP A 122 35.09 18.38 -2.18
CA ASP A 122 33.79 18.64 -2.80
C ASP A 122 33.29 20.00 -2.31
N GLU A 123 33.42 20.99 -3.18
CA GLU A 123 32.71 22.26 -3.08
C GLU A 123 31.23 21.94 -2.97
N TYR A 124 30.64 22.19 -1.79
CA TYR A 124 29.21 22.02 -1.53
C TYR A 124 28.42 22.93 -2.48
N ILE A 125 28.13 22.44 -3.68
CA ILE A 125 27.04 22.94 -4.48
C ILE A 125 25.80 22.67 -3.62
N ASP A 126 25.19 23.74 -3.12
CA ASP A 126 23.83 23.75 -2.58
C ASP A 126 22.93 23.26 -3.71
N GLY A 127 22.87 21.94 -3.85
CA GLY A 127 22.03 21.26 -4.81
C GLY A 127 20.62 21.61 -4.41
N GLU A 128 20.00 22.47 -5.22
CA GLU A 128 18.56 22.66 -5.26
C GLU A 128 17.92 21.30 -4.96
N HIS A 129 17.26 21.19 -3.81
CA HIS A 129 16.59 19.97 -3.38
C HIS A 129 15.60 19.64 -4.49
N VAL A 130 16.00 18.79 -5.45
CA VAL A 130 15.10 18.26 -6.46
C VAL A 130 14.09 17.51 -5.63
N GLU A 131 12.88 18.05 -5.55
CA GLU A 131 11.77 17.43 -4.86
C GLU A 131 11.64 16.02 -5.46
N GLU A 132 12.11 15.03 -4.71
CA GLU A 132 12.13 13.66 -5.19
C GLU A 132 10.69 13.26 -5.42
N VAL A 133 10.31 13.10 -6.70
CA VAL A 133 8.95 12.72 -7.06
C VAL A 133 8.74 11.29 -6.54
N VAL A 134 8.07 11.18 -5.40
CA VAL A 134 7.74 9.90 -4.77
C VAL A 134 6.87 9.09 -5.74
N PRO A 135 7.27 7.87 -6.13
CA PRO A 135 6.46 7.00 -6.98
C PRO A 135 5.10 6.72 -6.33
N PRO A 136 4.01 6.59 -7.11
CA PRO A 136 2.66 6.39 -6.56
C PRO A 136 2.50 5.10 -5.72
N GLU A 137 3.31 4.08 -5.98
CA GLU A 137 3.42 2.85 -5.18
C GLU A 137 4.04 3.04 -3.79
N ASP A 138 4.76 4.14 -3.58
CA ASP A 138 5.44 4.48 -2.32
C ASP A 138 4.78 5.66 -1.60
N VAL A 139 3.76 6.28 -2.21
CA VAL A 139 2.97 7.35 -1.57
C VAL A 139 2.22 6.79 -0.36
N CYS A 140 2.45 7.36 0.81
CA CYS A 140 1.64 7.04 1.98
C CYS A 140 0.24 7.68 1.85
N ILE A 141 -0.79 6.86 1.63
CA ILE A 141 -2.17 7.34 1.71
C ILE A 141 -2.65 7.42 3.16
N TRP A 142 -3.57 8.34 3.42
CA TRP A 142 -4.22 8.42 4.71
C TRP A 142 -5.18 7.24 4.90
N MET A 143 -5.00 6.50 6.00
CA MET A 143 -5.87 5.41 6.44
C MET A 143 -5.98 5.41 7.97
N PRO A 144 -7.15 5.08 8.56
CA PRO A 144 -7.28 5.01 10.02
C PRO A 144 -6.32 4.01 10.69
N SER A 145 -5.86 3.00 9.96
CA SER A 145 -4.85 2.03 10.41
C SER A 145 -3.50 2.66 10.75
N LYS A 146 -3.18 3.83 10.18
CA LYS A 146 -1.92 4.56 10.45
C LYS A 146 -1.94 5.33 11.77
N LEU A 147 -3.13 5.50 12.38
CA LEU A 147 -3.26 6.17 13.67
C LEU A 147 -2.55 5.38 14.79
N LYS A 148 -1.96 6.11 15.74
CA LYS A 148 -1.49 5.50 16.99
C LYS A 148 -2.65 4.83 17.73
N LEU A 149 -2.36 3.72 18.41
CA LEU A 149 -3.37 2.95 19.14
C LEU A 149 -4.17 3.85 20.11
N GLY A 150 -5.50 3.72 20.09
CA GLY A 150 -6.40 4.51 20.92
C GLY A 150 -6.65 5.95 20.45
N ARG A 151 -5.87 6.49 19.50
CA ARG A 151 -6.05 7.88 19.03
C ARG A 151 -7.33 8.07 18.23
N GLY A 152 -7.75 7.10 17.42
CA GLY A 152 -8.98 7.21 16.63
C GLY A 152 -10.20 7.61 17.46
N LYS A 153 -10.40 6.98 18.63
CA LYS A 153 -11.48 7.36 19.55
C LYS A 153 -11.26 8.74 20.18
N ALA A 154 -10.02 9.08 20.53
CA ALA A 154 -9.67 10.36 21.14
C ALA A 154 -9.93 11.55 20.20
N VAL A 155 -9.83 11.34 18.88
CA VAL A 155 -10.08 12.38 17.87
C VAL A 155 -11.44 12.25 17.16
N GLY A 156 -12.36 11.45 17.71
CA GLY A 156 -13.71 11.29 17.15
C GLY A 156 -13.82 10.37 15.92
N LEU A 157 -12.70 9.88 15.39
CA LEU A 157 -12.63 8.96 14.24
C LEU A 157 -12.75 7.47 14.65
N GLY A 158 -13.34 7.19 15.81
CA GLY A 158 -13.44 5.83 16.35
C GLY A 158 -14.24 4.89 15.45
N TYR A 159 -15.29 5.41 14.81
CA TYR A 159 -16.13 4.65 13.89
C TYR A 159 -15.36 4.22 12.63
N LEU A 160 -14.56 5.12 12.02
CA LEU A 160 -13.73 4.81 10.85
C LEU A 160 -12.71 3.69 11.15
N VAL A 161 -12.13 3.72 12.35
CA VAL A 161 -11.19 2.67 12.78
C VAL A 161 -11.91 1.32 12.90
N GLU A 162 -13.12 1.31 13.44
CA GLU A 162 -13.91 0.08 13.62
C GLU A 162 -14.42 -0.50 12.29
N GLU A 163 -14.95 0.35 11.41
CA GLU A 163 -15.38 -0.03 10.07
C GLU A 163 -14.20 -0.54 9.24
N GLY A 164 -13.07 0.18 9.26
CA GLY A 164 -11.84 -0.23 8.58
C GLY A 164 -11.32 -1.58 9.07
N LEU A 165 -11.31 -1.81 10.38
CA LEU A 165 -10.90 -3.09 10.97
C LEU A 165 -11.77 -4.25 10.49
N GLN A 166 -13.10 -4.05 10.44
CA GLN A 166 -14.01 -5.07 9.94
C GLN A 166 -13.75 -5.39 8.46
N LEU A 167 -13.57 -4.35 7.62
CA LEU A 167 -13.26 -4.54 6.20
C LEU A 167 -11.94 -5.32 6.00
N CYS A 168 -10.88 -4.95 6.72
CA CYS A 168 -9.60 -5.68 6.69
C CYS A 168 -9.75 -7.14 7.14
N GLN A 169 -10.58 -7.42 8.15
CA GLN A 169 -10.85 -8.79 8.57
C GLN A 169 -11.53 -9.59 7.43
N GLY A 170 -12.47 -8.99 6.72
CA GLY A 170 -13.08 -9.58 5.53
C GLY A 170 -12.07 -9.86 4.42
N GLN A 171 -11.21 -8.89 4.11
CA GLN A 171 -10.14 -9.03 3.12
C GLN A 171 -9.16 -10.17 3.49
N ALA A 172 -8.80 -10.29 4.77
CA ALA A 172 -7.96 -11.38 5.26
C ALA A 172 -8.63 -12.74 5.07
N ASN A 173 -9.96 -12.83 5.31
CA ASN A 173 -10.72 -14.06 5.08
C ASN A 173 -10.75 -14.43 3.59
N ASP A 174 -10.94 -13.46 2.70
CA ASP A 174 -10.95 -13.68 1.25
C ASP A 174 -9.58 -14.15 0.75
N SER A 175 -8.50 -13.53 1.22
CA SER A 175 -7.14 -13.95 0.93
C SER A 175 -6.85 -15.37 1.41
N LEU A 176 -7.28 -15.72 2.62
CA LEU A 176 -7.16 -17.08 3.15
C LEU A 176 -7.97 -18.10 2.34
N ALA A 177 -9.17 -17.74 1.88
CA ALA A 177 -9.99 -18.58 1.02
C ALA A 177 -9.31 -18.85 -0.33
N ARG A 178 -8.72 -17.82 -0.95
CA ARG A 178 -7.94 -17.94 -2.20
C ARG A 178 -6.74 -18.86 -2.02
N LEU A 179 -5.99 -18.71 -0.94
CA LEU A 179 -4.84 -19.58 -0.62
C LEU A 179 -5.27 -21.05 -0.47
N ARG A 180 -6.35 -21.32 0.26
CA ARG A 180 -6.89 -22.67 0.44
C ARG A 180 -7.30 -23.30 -0.90
N ALA A 181 -7.96 -22.53 -1.77
CA ALA A 181 -8.35 -22.99 -3.09
C ALA A 181 -7.13 -23.32 -3.98
N GLY A 182 -6.12 -22.44 -4.00
CA GLY A 182 -4.88 -22.65 -4.75
C GLY A 182 -4.13 -23.91 -4.28
N LEU A 183 -3.99 -24.09 -2.97
CA LEU A 183 -3.36 -25.30 -2.39
C LEU A 183 -4.17 -26.56 -2.69
N GLY A 184 -5.51 -26.48 -2.64
CA GLY A 184 -6.39 -27.59 -2.99
C GLY A 184 -6.20 -28.04 -4.44
N ASN A 185 -6.16 -27.09 -5.37
CA ASN A 185 -5.91 -27.36 -6.80
C ASN A 185 -4.55 -28.01 -7.01
N LEU A 186 -3.51 -27.49 -6.35
CA LEU A 186 -2.16 -28.03 -6.45
C LEU A 186 -2.10 -29.47 -5.90
N ALA A 187 -2.73 -29.75 -4.77
CA ALA A 187 -2.78 -31.09 -4.17
C ALA A 187 -3.48 -32.11 -5.09
N ILE A 188 -4.51 -31.70 -5.83
CA ILE A 188 -5.17 -32.55 -6.82
C ILE A 188 -4.21 -32.88 -7.97
N LEU A 189 -3.53 -31.87 -8.53
CA LEU A 189 -2.56 -32.06 -9.61
C LEU A 189 -1.44 -33.01 -9.21
N TYR A 190 -0.91 -32.89 -7.98
CA TYR A 190 0.13 -33.81 -7.51
C TYR A 190 -0.37 -35.25 -7.33
N ARG A 191 -1.63 -35.45 -6.92
CA ARG A 191 -2.21 -36.81 -6.79
C ARG A 191 -2.54 -37.46 -8.12
N GLN A 192 -2.83 -36.68 -9.16
CA GLN A 192 -3.16 -37.18 -10.50
C GLN A 192 -1.93 -37.49 -11.35
N ASN A 193 -0.76 -36.93 -10.99
CA ASN A 193 0.52 -37.13 -11.69
C ASN A 193 1.47 -38.10 -10.95
N LEU A 194 0.94 -38.85 -9.97
CA LEU A 194 1.57 -40.01 -9.33
C LEU A 194 0.95 -41.30 -9.89
#